data_AF-A0A257YR71-F1
#
_entry.id   AF-A0A257YR71-F1
#
_cell.length_a   1.000
_cell.length_b   1.000
_cell.length_c   1.000
_cell.angle_alpha   90.00
_cell.angle_beta   90.00
_cell.angle_gamma   90.00
#
_symmetry.space_group_name_H-M   'P 1'
#
loop_
_entity.id
_entity.type
_entity.pdbx_description
1 polymer ?
#
loop_
_entity_poly.entity_id
_entity_poly.type
_entity_poly.pdbx_seq_one_letter_code
_entity_poly.pdbx_strand_id
1 'polypeptide(L)'
;MNASTVTPIGAAVRRKEDQRFITGKGRYTDDLSRPGQAHAYFVRSPHAHARIRGLDTTAAAAMPGVVAILTGRDLAQDGLGGLICGWMIHSK
;
A
#
# COMPACT_ATOMS: atom_id res chain seq x y z
N MET A 1 3.29 -50.29 1.08
CA MET A 1 1.97 -49.64 1.14
C MET A 1 2.14 -48.38 1.99
N ASN A 2 2.26 -47.22 1.35
CA ASN A 2 2.54 -45.95 2.04
C ASN A 2 1.25 -45.43 2.69
N ALA A 3 1.21 -45.43 4.02
CA ALA A 3 0.17 -44.74 4.77
C ALA A 3 0.34 -43.22 4.58
N SER A 4 -0.60 -42.57 3.89
CA SER A 4 -0.73 -41.11 3.91
C SER A 4 -1.07 -40.69 5.35
N THR A 5 -0.11 -40.11 6.05
CA THR A 5 -0.28 -39.58 7.41
C THR A 5 -1.05 -38.26 7.36
N VAL A 6 -2.37 -38.33 7.27
CA VAL A 6 -3.24 -37.15 7.44
C VAL A 6 -3.06 -36.66 8.88
N THR A 7 -2.65 -35.41 9.05
CA THR A 7 -2.53 -34.81 10.38
C THR A 7 -3.94 -34.52 10.93
N PRO A 8 -4.30 -35.06 12.10
CA PRO A 8 -5.67 -34.95 12.60
C PRO A 8 -5.97 -33.55 13.12
N ILE A 9 -7.25 -33.17 13.09
CA ILE A 9 -7.76 -31.95 13.72
C ILE A 9 -7.47 -32.02 15.22
N GLY A 10 -6.88 -30.97 15.79
CA GLY A 10 -6.49 -30.90 17.21
C GLY A 10 -5.03 -31.28 17.50
N ALA A 11 -4.26 -31.73 16.51
CA ALA A 11 -2.82 -31.96 16.69
C ALA A 11 -2.04 -30.63 16.73
N ALA A 12 -0.99 -30.57 17.56
CA ALA A 12 -0.05 -29.46 17.63
C ALA A 12 0.94 -29.49 16.45
N VAL A 13 0.48 -29.11 15.26
CA VAL A 13 1.27 -29.12 14.02
C VAL A 13 2.16 -27.88 13.94
N ARG A 14 3.40 -28.04 13.47
CA ARG A 14 4.27 -26.90 13.14
C ARG A 14 3.69 -26.10 11.98
N ARG A 15 3.87 -24.77 12.00
CA ARG A 15 3.38 -23.91 10.93
C ARG A 15 4.17 -24.17 9.65
N LYS A 16 3.49 -24.22 8.51
CA LYS A 16 4.12 -24.44 7.20
C LYS A 16 5.02 -23.26 6.82
N GLU A 17 4.69 -22.09 7.32
CA GLU A 17 5.28 -20.82 6.98
C GLU A 17 6.57 -20.52 7.75
N ASP A 18 6.78 -21.17 8.91
CA ASP A 18 7.93 -20.92 9.79
C ASP A 18 9.24 -20.97 9.01
N GLN A 19 9.44 -22.02 8.21
CA GLN A 19 10.68 -22.22 7.46
C GLN A 19 11.03 -21.02 6.58
N ARG A 20 10.06 -20.43 5.87
CA ARG A 20 10.36 -19.27 5.00
C ARG A 20 10.54 -17.99 5.83
N PHE A 21 9.76 -17.79 6.88
CA PHE A 21 9.82 -16.56 7.66
C PHE A 21 11.08 -16.47 8.53
N ILE A 22 11.49 -17.55 9.21
CA ILE A 22 12.65 -17.53 10.10
C ILE A 22 14.00 -17.59 9.36
N THR A 23 13.98 -17.83 8.05
CA THR A 23 15.19 -17.89 7.21
C THR A 23 15.35 -16.69 6.29
N GLY A 24 14.51 -15.65 6.43
CA GLY A 24 14.53 -14.48 5.53
C GLY A 24 14.11 -14.80 4.09
N LYS A 25 13.45 -15.94 3.86
CA LYS A 25 12.94 -16.37 2.55
C LYS A 25 11.45 -16.03 2.36
N GLY A 26 10.82 -15.44 3.36
CA GLY A 26 9.53 -14.77 3.21
C GLY A 26 9.70 -13.57 2.27
N ARG A 27 8.64 -13.23 1.53
CA ARG A 27 8.58 -12.01 0.73
C ARG A 27 7.35 -11.23 1.13
N TYR A 28 7.57 -10.00 1.57
CA TYR A 28 6.57 -8.98 1.83
C TYR A 28 6.51 -8.03 0.63
N THR A 29 5.57 -7.08 0.67
CA THR A 29 5.33 -6.15 -0.45
C THR A 29 6.55 -5.31 -0.79
N ASP A 30 7.36 -4.92 0.19
CA ASP A 30 8.57 -4.10 0.00
C ASP A 30 9.80 -4.90 -0.44
N ASP A 31 9.76 -6.24 -0.35
CA ASP A 31 10.84 -7.10 -0.85
C ASP A 31 10.77 -7.27 -2.39
N LEU A 32 9.75 -6.70 -3.03
CA LEU A 32 9.53 -6.80 -4.46
C LEU A 32 10.27 -5.67 -5.20
N SER A 33 11.05 -6.05 -6.20
CA SER A 33 11.67 -5.12 -7.15
C SER A 33 11.28 -5.51 -8.58
N ARG A 34 10.76 -4.55 -9.35
CA ARG A 34 10.33 -4.72 -10.74
C ARG A 34 11.08 -3.76 -11.68
N PRO A 35 11.35 -4.16 -12.93
CA PRO A 35 11.87 -3.24 -13.93
C PRO A 35 10.96 -2.02 -14.09
N GLY A 36 11.53 -0.81 -14.04
CA GLY A 36 10.77 0.44 -14.16
C GLY A 36 9.99 0.85 -12.91
N GLN A 37 10.21 0.22 -11.75
CA GLN A 37 9.56 0.60 -10.49
C GLN A 37 9.92 2.03 -10.07
N ALA A 38 8.90 2.83 -9.80
CA ALA A 38 9.03 4.16 -9.18
C ALA A 38 8.73 4.07 -7.67
N HIS A 39 9.19 5.08 -6.92
CA HIS A 39 8.89 5.23 -5.51
C HIS A 39 7.96 6.43 -5.29
N ALA A 40 7.05 6.31 -4.32
CA ALA A 40 6.10 7.37 -3.97
C ALA A 40 6.36 7.86 -2.55
N TYR A 41 6.18 9.16 -2.35
CA TYR A 41 6.21 9.81 -1.04
C TYR A 41 5.05 10.77 -0.91
N PHE A 42 4.45 10.83 0.28
CA PHE A 42 3.32 11.71 0.56
C PHE A 42 3.77 12.91 1.39
N VAL A 43 3.60 14.11 0.82
CA VAL A 43 3.67 15.35 1.61
C VAL A 43 2.38 15.45 2.43
N ARG A 44 2.53 15.46 3.75
CA ARG A 44 1.40 15.52 4.69
C ARG A 44 1.25 16.92 5.27
N SER A 45 0.04 17.25 5.69
CA SER A 45 -0.26 18.53 6.34
C SER A 45 0.57 18.67 7.63
N PRO A 46 1.30 19.78 7.82
CA PRO A 46 1.90 20.13 9.11
C PRO A 46 0.88 20.78 10.07
N HIS A 47 -0.33 21.09 9.59
CA HIS A 47 -1.39 21.72 10.37
C HIS A 47 -2.46 20.69 10.71
N ALA A 48 -2.92 20.70 11.97
CA ALA A 48 -4.01 19.84 12.43
C ALA A 48 -5.34 20.16 11.72
N HIS A 49 -5.61 21.45 11.47
CA HIS A 49 -6.77 21.91 10.71
C HIS A 49 -6.45 23.23 10.00
N ALA A 50 -6.56 23.25 8.68
CA ALA A 50 -6.33 24.44 7.86
C ALA A 50 -6.97 24.27 6.47
N ARG A 51 -7.19 25.39 5.78
CA ARG A 51 -7.55 25.40 4.36
C ARG A 51 -6.28 25.55 3.52
N ILE A 52 -6.10 24.67 2.54
CA ILE A 52 -5.02 24.80 1.55
C ILE A 52 -5.37 25.97 0.62
N ARG A 53 -4.58 27.06 0.67
CA ARG A 53 -4.77 28.23 -0.20
C ARG A 53 -4.03 28.09 -1.54
N GLY A 54 -2.96 27.32 -1.56
CA GLY A 54 -2.16 27.05 -2.73
C GLY A 54 -1.11 25.98 -2.45
N LEU A 55 -0.57 25.42 -3.53
CA LEU A 55 0.62 24.57 -3.51
C LEU A 55 1.55 25.08 -4.61
N ASP A 56 2.84 25.16 -4.30
CA ASP A 56 3.89 25.37 -5.28
C ASP A 56 4.69 24.07 -5.41
N THR A 57 4.66 23.47 -6.59
CA THR A 57 5.36 22.22 -6.91
C THR A 57 6.55 22.44 -7.83
N THR A 58 6.85 23.68 -8.22
CA THR A 58 7.83 23.99 -9.27
C THR A 58 9.22 23.46 -8.96
N ALA A 59 9.72 23.73 -7.75
CA ALA A 59 11.04 23.27 -7.33
C ALA A 59 11.13 21.73 -7.33
N ALA A 60 10.12 21.04 -6.81
CA ALA A 60 10.08 19.58 -6.76
C ALA A 60 9.97 18.99 -8.17
N ALA A 61 9.16 19.58 -9.06
CA ALA A 61 9.00 19.13 -10.43
C ALA A 61 10.29 19.25 -11.26
N ALA A 62 11.17 20.20 -10.91
CA ALA A 62 12.46 20.38 -11.56
C ALA A 62 13.56 19.43 -11.05
N MET A 63 13.31 18.64 -10.00
CA MET A 63 14.33 17.75 -9.45
C MET A 63 14.57 16.54 -10.36
N PRO A 64 15.84 16.13 -10.57
CA PRO A 64 16.16 14.93 -11.32
C PRO A 64 15.47 13.68 -10.73
N GLY A 65 14.84 12.88 -11.59
CA GLY A 65 14.19 11.63 -11.20
C GLY A 65 12.75 11.75 -10.69
N VAL A 66 12.22 12.97 -10.56
CA VAL A 66 10.79 13.16 -10.27
C VAL A 66 9.97 12.86 -11.53
N VAL A 67 9.18 11.79 -11.46
CA VAL A 67 8.36 11.33 -12.60
C VAL A 67 6.99 12.01 -12.62
N ALA A 68 6.41 12.28 -11.44
CA ALA A 68 5.13 12.95 -11.32
C ALA A 68 4.96 13.57 -9.92
N ILE A 69 4.15 14.63 -9.83
CA ILE A 69 3.64 15.18 -8.57
C ILE A 69 2.13 15.19 -8.66
N LEU A 70 1.48 14.33 -7.88
CA LEU A 70 0.03 14.16 -7.91
C LEU A 70 -0.62 14.96 -6.78
N THR A 71 -1.65 15.72 -7.13
CA THR A 71 -2.37 16.64 -6.24
C THR A 71 -3.87 16.39 -6.30
N GLY A 72 -4.64 17.12 -5.48
CA GLY A 72 -6.10 17.08 -5.54
C GLY A 72 -6.68 17.54 -6.88
N ARG A 73 -5.94 18.32 -7.69
CA ARG A 73 -6.41 18.73 -9.03
C ARG A 73 -6.43 17.54 -9.99
N ASP A 74 -5.40 16.70 -9.94
CA ASP A 74 -5.28 15.52 -10.79
C ASP A 74 -6.42 14.53 -10.49
N LEU A 75 -6.70 14.29 -9.21
CA LEU A 75 -7.84 13.46 -8.79
C LEU A 75 -9.19 14.00 -9.27
N ALA A 76 -9.39 15.32 -9.22
CA ALA A 76 -10.62 15.96 -9.68
C ALA A 76 -10.77 15.87 -11.20
N GLN A 77 -9.68 16.03 -11.95
CA GLN A 77 -9.64 15.90 -13.40
C GLN A 77 -9.95 14.47 -13.84
N ASP A 78 -9.45 13.47 -13.11
CA ASP A 78 -9.69 12.05 -13.39
C ASP A 78 -11.09 11.56 -12.94
N GLY A 79 -11.88 12.42 -12.29
CA GLY A 79 -13.23 12.09 -11.85
C GLY A 79 -13.30 11.01 -10.76
N LEU A 80 -12.21 10.80 -10.02
CA LEU A 80 -12.10 9.72 -9.03
C LEU A 80 -12.97 9.94 -7.78
N GLY A 81 -13.45 11.15 -7.57
CA GLY A 81 -14.33 11.51 -6.45
C GLY A 81 -13.62 11.44 -5.09
N GLY A 82 -14.41 11.40 -4.01
CA GLY A 82 -13.89 11.26 -2.65
C GLY A 82 -13.56 9.80 -2.31
N LEU A 83 -12.64 9.60 -1.36
CA LEU A 83 -12.44 8.29 -0.73
C LEU A 83 -13.71 7.92 0.06
N ILE A 84 -14.43 6.91 -0.40
CA ILE A 84 -15.57 6.38 0.35
C ILE A 84 -15.07 5.68 1.62
N CYS A 85 -15.13 6.39 2.74
CA CYS A 85 -14.90 5.82 4.06
C CYS A 85 -16.15 5.05 4.50
N GLY A 86 -16.33 3.85 3.93
CA GLY A 86 -17.40 2.93 4.29
C GLY A 86 -18.51 2.79 3.26
N TRP A 87 -19.15 1.62 3.27
CA TRP A 87 -20.46 1.45 2.68
C TRP A 87 -21.46 2.27 3.50
N MET A 88 -22.19 3.17 2.85
CA MET A 88 -23.35 3.82 3.46
C MET A 88 -24.45 2.75 3.62
N ILE A 89 -24.48 2.07 4.77
CA ILE A 89 -25.56 1.13 5.11
C ILE A 89 -26.80 1.96 5.39
N HIS A 90 -27.68 2.06 4.40
CA HIS A 90 -29.05 2.51 4.62
C HIS A 90 -29.83 1.33 5.23
N SER A 91 -29.91 1.23 6.56
CA SER A 91 -31.00 0.44 7.14
C SER A 91 -32.28 1.26 6.99
N LYS A 92 -33.27 0.70 6.32
CA LYS A 92 -34.66 1.10 6.53
C LYS A 92 -35.13 0.65 7.90
#